data_AF-A0A147J2X8-F1
#
_entry.id   AF-A0A147J2X8-F1
#
_cell.length_a   1.000
_cell.length_b   1.000
_cell.length_c   1.000
_cell.angle_alpha   90.00
_cell.angle_beta   90.00
_cell.angle_gamma   90.00
#
_symmetry.space_group_name_H-M   'P 1'
#
loop_
_entity.id
_entity.type
_entity.pdbx_description
1 polymer ?
#
loop_
_entity_poly.entity_id
_entity_poly.type
_entity_poly.pdbx_seq_one_letter_code
_entity_poly.pdbx_strand_id
1 'polypeptide(L)' 'MKKSRFSEQQIAFILKQAEDGTTVEEVCRKAGISI' A
#
# COMPACT_ATOMS: atom_id res chain seq x y z
N MET A 1 11.19 -18.45 5.31
CA MET A 1 11.05 -17.08 4.75
C MET A 1 9.75 -16.49 5.27
N LYS A 2 9.77 -15.36 5.99
CA LYS A 2 8.52 -14.71 6.43
C LYS A 2 7.78 -14.29 5.15
N LYS A 3 6.60 -14.87 4.89
CA LYS A 3 5.75 -14.40 3.81
C LYS A 3 5.42 -12.94 4.11
N SER A 4 5.65 -12.06 3.15
CA SER A 4 5.18 -10.67 3.26
C SER A 4 3.68 -10.69 3.52
N ARG A 5 3.20 -9.79 4.40
CA ARG A 5 1.75 -9.63 4.65
C ARG A 5 0.99 -9.16 3.41
N PHE A 6 1.72 -8.65 2.41
CA PHE A 6 1.18 -8.10 1.17
C PHE A 6 1.76 -8.86 -0.03
N SER A 7 0.93 -9.07 -1.05
CA SER A 7 1.38 -9.56 -2.35
C SER A 7 2.22 -8.50 -3.07
N GLU A 8 3.06 -8.92 -4.02
CA GLU A 8 3.83 -7.99 -4.86
C GLU A 8 2.93 -7.01 -5.62
N GLN A 9 1.75 -7.47 -6.04
CA GLN A 9 0.73 -6.63 -6.69
C GLN A 9 0.21 -5.54 -5.74
N GLN A 10 -0.05 -5.88 -4.48
CA GLN A 10 -0.47 -4.90 -3.47
C GLN A 10 0.62 -3.87 -3.20
N ILE A 11 1.89 -4.30 -3.15
CA ILE A 11 3.04 -3.40 -2.95
C ILE A 11 3.17 -2.43 -4.12
N ALA A 12 3.12 -2.91 -5.36
CA ALA A 12 3.19 -2.07 -6.56
C ALA A 12 2.05 -1.05 -6.62
N PHE A 13 0.83 -1.45 -6.24
CA PHE A 13 -0.33 -0.55 -6.20
C PHE A 13 -0.19 0.56 -5.15
N ILE A 14 0.30 0.22 -3.95
CA ILE A 14 0.56 1.19 -2.88
C ILE A 14 1.61 2.22 -3.32
N LEU A 15 2.71 1.76 -3.93
CA LEU A 15 3.77 2.63 -4.44
C LEU A 15 3.24 3.59 -5.51
N LYS A 16 2.48 3.08 -6.49
CA LYS A 16 1.90 3.91 -7.54
C LYS A 16 0.95 4.99 -6.99
N GLN A 17 0.12 4.68 -6.01
CA GLN A 17 -0.76 5.69 -5.41
C GLN A 17 0.02 6.79 -4.69
N ALA A 18 1.14 6.44 -4.03
CA ALA A 18 2.01 7.41 -3.39
C ALA A 18 2.72 8.31 -4.43
N GLU A 19 3.14 7.75 -5.56
CA GLU A 19 3.72 8.51 -6.69
C GLU A 19 2.69 9.45 -7.35
N ASP A 20 1.44 9.01 -7.48
CA ASP A 20 0.33 9.80 -8.03
C ASP A 20 -0.14 10.92 -7.06
N GLY A 21 0.56 11.13 -5.94
CA GLY A 21 0.33 12.23 -5.00
C GLY A 21 -0.81 11.99 -4.00
N THR A 22 -1.26 10.74 -3.86
CA THR A 22 -2.29 10.37 -2.86
C THR A 22 -1.70 10.48 -1.46
N THR A 23 -2.46 11.01 -0.51
CA THR A 23 -2.02 11.11 0.89
C THR A 23 -1.77 9.72 1.48
N VAL A 24 -0.74 9.59 2.33
CA VAL A 24 -0.38 8.31 2.97
C VAL A 24 -1.57 7.71 3.74
N GLU A 25 -2.37 8.56 4.38
CA GLU A 25 -3.56 8.15 5.12
C GLU A 25 -4.61 7.48 4.22
N GLU A 26 -4.86 8.03 3.03
CA GLU A 26 -5.76 7.43 2.04
C GLU A 26 -5.20 6.15 1.43
N VAL A 27 -3.88 6.10 1.17
CA VAL A 27 -3.21 4.89 0.67
C VAL A 27 -3.32 3.76 1.69
N CYS A 28 -3.03 4.05 2.96
CA CYS A 28 -3.15 3.08 4.07
C CYS A 28 -4.60 2.61 4.25
N ARG A 29 -5.57 3.54 4.21
CA ARG A 29 -7.00 3.22 4.31
C ARG A 29 -7.44 2.28 3.19
N LYS A 30 -7.08 2.57 1.93
CA LYS A 30 -7.41 1.72 0.77
C LYS A 30 -6.71 0.37 0.80
N ALA A 31 -5.50 0.32 1.36
CA ALA A 31 -4.74 -0.91 1.54
C ALA A 31 -5.17 -1.74 2.75
N GLY A 32 -6.14 -1.28 3.56
CA GLY A 32 -6.58 -1.96 4.78
C GLY A 32 -5.49 -2.00 5.85
N ILE A 33 -4.57 -1.03 5.84
CA ILE A 33 -3.51 -0.88 6.82
C ILE A 33 -4.07 -0.06 7.97
N SER A 34 -4.05 -0.63 9.19
CA SER A 34 -4.31 0.15 10.40
C SER A 34 -3.18 1.16 10.59
N ILE A 35 -3.55 2.44 10.52
CA ILE A 35 -2.77 3.63 10.88
C ILE A 35 -2.86 3.87 12.39
#